data_AF-A0A914LZX7-F1
#
_entry.id   AF-A0A914LZX7-F1
#
_cell.length_a   1.000
_cell.length_b   1.000
_cell.length_c   1.000
_cell.angle_alpha   90.00
_cell.angle_beta   90.00
_cell.angle_gamma   90.00
#
_symmetry.space_group_name_H-M   'P 1'
#
loop_
_entity.id
_entity.type
_entity.pdbx_description
1 polymer ?
#
loop_
_entity_poly.entity_id
_entity_poly.type
_entity_poly.pdbx_seq_one_letter_code
_entity_poly.pdbx_strand_id
1 'polypeptide(L)' 'MIESLRLFRSVCNSRWFYNTAMFFFLNKKDIFEEKIKTTSIQCLFKNYMGKLVFVYKRFYKRSVIGWMAKR' A
#
# COMPACT_ATOMS: atom_id res chain seq x y z
N MET A 1 4.80 11.12 6.59
CA MET A 1 4.86 9.70 6.18
C MET A 1 4.98 8.76 7.39
N ILE A 2 5.89 9.02 8.33
CA ILE A 2 6.14 8.15 9.49
C ILE A 2 4.91 8.06 10.42
N GLU A 3 4.25 9.18 10.72
CA GLU A 3 3.08 9.19 11.60
C GLU A 3 1.89 8.40 11.03
N SER A 4 1.60 8.56 9.74
CA SER A 4 0.57 7.78 9.04
C SER A 4 0.87 6.27 9.05
N LEU A 5 2.15 5.89 8.93
CA LEU A 5 2.60 4.50 9.03
C LEU A 5 2.50 3.95 10.46
N ARG A 6 2.80 4.76 11.47
CA ARG A 6 2.64 4.40 12.90
C ARG A 6 1.18 4.13 13.24
N LEU A 7 0.28 5.03 12.84
CA LEU A 7 -1.16 4.85 13.00
C LEU A 7 -1.63 3.58 12.28
N PHE A 8 -1.23 3.38 11.03
CA PHE A 8 -1.59 2.19 10.27
C PHE A 8 -1.12 0.90 10.98
N ARG A 9 0.12 0.85 11.47
CA ARG A 9 0.63 -0.29 12.26
C ARG A 9 -0.19 -0.52 13.53
N SER A 10 -0.56 0.54 14.24
CA SER A 10 -1.38 0.43 15.45
C SER A 10 -2.77 -0.15 15.16
N VAL A 11 -3.37 0.21 14.03
CA VAL A 11 -4.69 -0.30 13.63
C VAL A 11 -4.59 -1.74 13.13
N CYS A 12 -3.58 -2.07 12.30
CA CYS A 12 -3.39 -3.43 11.80
C CYS A 12 -3.06 -4.45 12.90
N ASN A 13 -2.31 -4.03 13.93
CA ASN A 13 -1.93 -4.88 15.05
C ASN A 13 -3.00 -4.93 16.16
N SER A 14 -4.10 -4.19 16.00
CA SER A 14 -5.19 -4.23 16.93
C SER A 14 -5.94 -5.56 16.82
N ARG A 15 -6.18 -6.21 17.97
CA ARG A 15 -6.87 -7.51 18.08
C ARG A 15 -8.25 -7.52 17.42
N TRP A 16 -8.87 -6.34 17.34
CA TRP A 16 -10.18 -6.10 16.74
C TRP A 16 -10.22 -6.25 15.21
N PHE A 17 -9.08 -6.10 14.53
CA PHE A 17 -8.99 -6.16 13.06
C PHE A 17 -8.25 -7.40 12.53
N TYR A 18 -7.94 -8.38 13.39
CA TYR A 18 -7.16 -9.56 13.04
C TYR A 18 -7.76 -10.37 11.87
N ASN A 19 -9.09 -10.53 11.86
CA ASN A 19 -9.82 -11.27 10.81
C ASN A 19 -10.54 -10.37 9.78
N THR A 20 -10.33 -9.05 9.84
CA THR A 20 -11.04 -8.10 8.98
C THR A 20 -10.19 -7.77 7.76
N ALA A 21 -10.81 -7.75 6.57
CA ALA A 21 -10.14 -7.26 5.37
C ALA A 21 -9.95 -5.75 5.47
N MET A 22 -8.71 -5.30 5.35
CA MET A 22 -8.38 -3.87 5.39
C MET A 22 -8.18 -3.36 3.96
N PHE A 23 -9.01 -2.41 3.56
CA PHE A 23 -8.90 -1.75 2.26
C PHE A 23 -8.08 -0.48 2.43
N PHE A 24 -6.99 -0.37 1.68
CA PHE A 24 -6.13 0.80 1.70
C PHE A 24 -6.20 1.51 0.35
N PHE A 25 -6.77 2.70 0.36
CA PHE A 25 -6.77 3.58 -0.80
C PHE A 25 -5.59 4.54 -0.69
N LEU A 26 -4.61 4.36 -1.58
CA LEU A 26 -3.56 5.34 -1.80
C LEU A 26 -4.14 6.47 -2.65
N ASN A 27 -4.44 7.60 -2.03
CA ASN A 27 -4.87 8.80 -2.74
C ASN A 27 -3.65 9.49 -3.41
N LYS A 28 -3.90 10.29 -4.46
CA LYS A 28 -2.88 11.04 -5.22
C LYS A 28 -1.85 10.18 -5.95
N LYS A 29 -2.30 9.05 -6.51
CA LYS A 29 -1.46 8.18 -7.34
C LYS A 29 -0.82 8.94 -8.51
N ASP A 30 -1.59 9.82 -9.17
CA ASP A 30 -1.17 10.56 -10.36
C ASP A 30 0.06 11.44 -10.06
N ILE A 31 0.00 12.21 -8.97
CA ILE A 31 1.09 13.08 -8.51
C ILE A 31 2.34 12.25 -8.16
N PHE A 32 2.16 11.04 -7.64
CA PHE A 32 3.28 10.14 -7.34
C PHE A 32 3.92 9.59 -8.62
N GLU A 33 3.12 9.27 -9.63
CA GLU A 33 3.61 8.78 -10.93
C GLU A 33 4.38 9.87 -11.71
N GLU A 34 4.01 11.14 -11.58
CA GLU A 34 4.80 12.23 -12.16
C GLU A 34 6.10 12.46 -11.37
N LYS A 35 6.04 12.47 -10.03
CA LYS A 35 7.23 12.70 -9.20
C LYS A 35 8.28 11.61 -9.29
N ILE A 36 7.89 10.35 -9.51
CA ILE A 36 8.85 9.23 -9.61
C ILE A 36 9.72 9.31 -10.88
N LYS A 37 9.23 9.99 -11.93
CA LYS A 37 9.98 10.20 -13.18
C LYS A 37 11.11 11.21 -12.98
N THR A 38 10.87 12.23 -12.17
CA THR A 38 11.81 13.34 -11.94
C THR A 38 12.70 13.12 -10.72
N THR A 39 12.22 12.40 -9.70
CA THR A 39 12.93 12.20 -8.43
C THR A 39 12.98 10.71 -8.08
N SER A 40 14.19 10.18 -7.90
CA SER A 40 14.37 8.79 -7.47
C SER A 40 13.91 8.61 -6.03
N ILE A 41 13.10 7.57 -5.80
CA ILE A 41 12.62 7.16 -4.46
C ILE A 41 13.79 6.70 -3.57
N GLN A 42 14.93 6.34 -4.15
CA GLN A 42 16.12 5.90 -3.43
C GLN A 42 16.66 6.96 -2.46
N CYS A 43 16.43 8.25 -2.73
CA CYS A 43 16.79 9.32 -1.81
C CYS A 43 16.07 9.22 -0.46
N LEU A 44 14.82 8.77 -0.46
CA LEU A 44 14.01 8.62 0.76
C LEU A 44 14.13 7.21 1.35
N PHE A 45 14.31 6.19 0.50
CA PHE A 45 14.43 4.80 0.88
C PHE A 45 15.72 4.21 0.34
N LYS A 46 16.81 4.34 1.11
CA LYS A 46 18.15 3.88 0.72
C LYS A 46 18.22 2.38 0.42
N ASN A 47 17.33 1.58 1.02
CA ASN A 47 17.28 0.12 0.82
C ASN A 47 16.29 -0.31 -0.27
N TYR A 48 15.68 0.63 -1.01
CA TYR A 48 14.74 0.30 -2.07
C TYR A 48 15.49 -0.12 -3.35
N MET A 49 15.62 -1.43 -3.56
CA MET A 49 16.24 -2.02 -4.76
C MET A 49 15.26 -2.17 -5.94
N GLY A 50 14.07 -1.57 -5.85
CA GLY A 50 13.07 -1.64 -6.92
C GLY A 50 13.50 -0.85 -8.16
N LYS A 51 13.10 -1.33 -9.34
CA LYS A 51 13.31 -0.61 -10.60
C LYS A 51 12.55 0.73 -10.58
N LEU A 52 13.09 1.75 -11.26
CA LEU A 52 12.41 3.03 -11.56
C LEU A 52 11.30 2.88 -12.62
N VAL A 53 10.60 1.75 -12.59
CA VAL A 53 9.50 1.44 -13.50
C VAL A 53 8.25 1.36 -12.65
N PHE A 54 7.25 2.16 -13.00
CA PHE A 54 5.96 2.10 -12.33
C PHE A 54 5.22 0.83 -12.74
N VAL A 55 5.10 -0.14 -11.82
CA VAL A 55 4.39 -1.41 -12.06
C VAL A 55 3.04 -1.38 -11.35
N TYR A 56 1.96 -1.53 -12.12
CA TYR A 56 0.61 -1.69 -11.57
C TYR A 56 0.47 -3.09 -10.97
N LYS A 57 0.36 -3.19 -9.64
CA LYS A 57 0.08 -4.45 -8.94
C LYS A 57 -1.13 -4.29 -8.02
N ARG A 58 -2.19 -5.04 -8.28
CA ARG A 58 -3.41 -5.05 -7.46
C ARG A 58 -3.25 -6.13 -6.38
N PHE A 59 -3.16 -5.74 -5.12
CA PHE A 59 -3.01 -6.67 -4.01
C PHE A 59 -4.37 -7.00 -3.42
N TYR A 60 -4.84 -8.24 -3.62
CA TYR A 60 -6.05 -8.75 -2.99
C TYR A 60 -5.68 -9.82 -1.97
N LYS A 61 -6.04 -9.60 -0.70
CA LYS A 61 -5.95 -10.65 0.31
C LYS A 61 -7.03 -11.69 0.00
N ARG A 62 -6.62 -12.95 -0.17
CA ARG A 62 -7.41 -14.09 -0.67
C ARG A 62 -8.76 -14.32 0.05
N SER A 63 -8.93 -13.84 1.29
CA SER A 63 -10.21 -13.91 2.04
C SER A 63 -11.38 -13.15 1.40
N VAL A 64 -11.13 -12.10 0.61
CA VAL A 64 -12.21 -11.25 0.05
C VAL A 64 -12.83 -11.85 -1.21
N ILE A 65 -12.03 -12.51 -2.05
CA ILE A 65 -12.48 -13.04 -3.34
C ILE A 65 -13.49 -14.18 -3.14
N GLY A 66 -13.26 -15.04 -2.14
CA GLY A 66 -14.19 -16.13 -1.80
C GLY A 66 -15.54 -15.66 -1.23
N TRP A 67 -15.62 -14.43 -0.70
CA TRP A 67 -16.87 -13.85 -0.20
C TRP A 67 -17.64 -13.11 -1.30
N MET A 68 -16.95 -12.46 -2.24
CA MET A 68 -17.58 -11.84 -3.41
C MET A 68 -18.05 -12.87 -4.46
N ALA A 69 -17.33 -13.97 -4.64
CA ALA A 69 -17.73 -15.03 -5.58
C ALA A 69 -18.88 -15.92 -5.07
N LYS A 70 -19.34 -15.71 -3.82
CA LYS A 70 -20.47 -16.42 -3.20
C LYS A 70 -21.76 -15.58 -3.13
N ARG A 71 -21.78 -14.41 -3.76
CA ARG A 71 -22.98 -13.60 -3.96
C ARG A 71 -23.35 -13.50 -5.42
#